data_AF-A0A843C4S9-F1
#
_entry.id   AF-A0A843C4S9-F1
#
_cell.length_a   1.000
_cell.length_b   1.000
_cell.length_c   1.000
_cell.angle_alpha   90.00
_cell.angle_beta   90.00
_cell.angle_gamma   90.00
#
_symmetry.space_group_name_H-M   'P 1'
#
loop_
_entity.id
_entity.type
_entity.pdbx_description
1 polymer ?
#
loop_
_entity_poly.entity_id
_entity_poly.type
_entity_poly.pdbx_seq_one_letter_code
_entity_poly.pdbx_strand_id
1 'polypeptide(L)'
;MRKNERKKVKAFYNPPHLLVKQAVTIMLYAWITCWKRSAFLRWAVQLQNLLHAGAGAHQICCFGVNPHVVWEMTGRCNLKCIHCHAFGGEASSDDELSTEEGKALIDHIVPLDIRTFVFTGGEPLLREDLFELIAYAKSRGFTVFVATNGTLITKEVAKLLRKYNVGVVIGLDGMDPEVHDSIRGVEGAYDAVTEGIENCIAEKLYLHLNIIASTRNFDEIERIIDYGDKISVYSYFIYNFVPFG
;
A
#
# COMPACT_ATOMS: atom_id res chain seq x y z
N MET A 1 34.90 4.06 9.90
CA MET A 1 33.53 3.50 9.96
C MET A 1 32.72 4.35 10.94
N ARG A 2 31.85 5.25 10.46
CA ARG A 2 30.98 6.06 11.34
C ARG A 2 29.89 5.14 11.90
N LYS A 3 29.92 4.87 13.21
CA LYS A 3 28.80 4.24 13.94
C LYS A 3 27.53 5.04 13.64
N ASN A 4 26.55 4.38 13.06
CA ASN A 4 25.30 4.99 12.62
C ASN A 4 24.41 5.22 13.85
N GLU A 5 24.55 6.37 14.50
CA GLU A 5 23.82 6.76 15.73
C GLU A 5 22.33 7.08 15.51
N ARG A 6 21.79 6.87 14.30
CA ARG A 6 20.37 7.16 14.04
C ARG A 6 19.48 6.12 14.69
N LYS A 7 18.83 6.50 15.79
CA LYS A 7 17.79 5.71 16.46
C LYS A 7 16.41 5.81 15.79
N LYS A 8 16.25 6.73 14.83
CA LYS A 8 15.01 6.99 14.08
C LYS A 8 15.27 7.52 12.67
N VAL A 9 14.33 7.21 11.77
CA VAL A 9 14.23 7.77 10.42
C VAL A 9 13.83 9.25 10.49
N LYS A 10 14.30 10.06 9.53
CA LYS A 10 13.92 11.48 9.44
C LYS A 10 12.46 11.62 9.01
N ALA A 11 11.75 12.53 9.69
CA ALA A 11 10.36 12.85 9.34
C ALA A 11 10.20 13.43 7.92
N PHE A 12 11.19 14.17 7.42
CA PHE A 12 11.12 14.87 6.12
C PHE A 12 12.33 14.61 5.22
N TYR A 13 12.08 14.46 3.91
CA TYR A 13 13.07 14.41 2.83
C TYR A 13 12.78 15.58 1.89
N ASN A 14 13.75 16.48 1.75
CA ASN A 14 13.60 17.69 0.96
C ASN A 14 14.92 18.06 0.27
N PRO A 15 15.33 17.34 -0.78
CA PRO A 15 16.39 17.82 -1.66
C PRO A 15 15.88 19.10 -2.35
N PRO A 16 16.65 20.20 -2.38
CA PRO A 16 16.20 21.47 -2.98
C PRO A 16 15.76 21.33 -4.45
N HIS A 17 16.35 20.38 -5.18
CA HIS A 17 16.07 20.14 -6.60
C HIS A 17 14.86 19.23 -6.86
N LEU A 18 14.31 18.58 -5.83
CA LEU A 18 13.26 17.57 -5.99
C LEU A 18 11.94 18.21 -6.43
N LEU A 19 11.55 19.38 -5.85
CA LEU A 19 10.30 20.06 -6.21
C LEU A 19 10.29 20.41 -7.69
N VAL A 20 11.42 20.97 -8.14
CA VAL A 20 11.61 21.38 -9.54
C VAL A 20 11.54 20.15 -10.44
N LYS A 21 12.24 19.07 -10.09
CA LYS A 21 12.22 17.83 -10.88
C LYS A 21 10.79 17.27 -11.02
N GLN A 22 10.04 17.21 -9.93
CA GLN A 22 8.67 16.70 -9.92
C GLN A 22 7.72 17.60 -10.71
N ALA A 23 7.76 18.92 -10.50
CA ALA A 23 6.95 19.87 -11.25
C ALA A 23 7.23 19.76 -12.77
N VAL A 24 8.51 19.68 -13.15
CA VAL A 24 8.91 19.47 -14.55
C VAL A 24 8.39 18.14 -15.08
N THR A 25 8.52 17.04 -14.33
CA THR A 25 8.03 15.73 -14.76
C THR A 25 6.50 15.71 -14.94
N ILE A 26 5.76 16.31 -14.02
CA ILE A 26 4.29 16.41 -14.12
C ILE A 26 3.88 17.25 -15.33
N MET A 27 4.50 18.41 -15.53
CA MET A 27 4.20 19.26 -16.69
C MET A 27 4.56 18.57 -18.01
N LEU A 28 5.69 17.85 -18.06
CA LEU A 28 6.11 17.07 -19.21
C LEU A 28 5.13 15.92 -19.49
N TYR A 29 4.74 15.16 -18.46
CA TYR A 29 3.76 14.09 -18.58
C TYR A 29 2.41 14.60 -19.05
N ALA A 30 1.94 15.71 -18.47
CA ALA A 30 0.69 16.36 -18.87
C ALA A 30 0.72 16.80 -20.33
N TRP A 31 1.85 17.33 -20.79
CA TRP A 31 2.06 17.72 -22.18
C TRP A 31 2.08 16.52 -23.13
N ILE A 32 2.85 15.47 -22.80
CA ILE A 32 2.98 14.24 -23.62
C ILE A 32 1.65 13.50 -23.73
N THR A 33 0.88 13.43 -22.63
CA THR A 33 -0.39 12.69 -22.59
C THR A 33 -1.60 13.53 -22.98
N CYS A 34 -1.39 14.79 -23.43
CA CYS A 34 -2.45 15.72 -23.79
C CYS A 34 -3.53 15.84 -22.69
N TRP A 35 -3.08 15.95 -21.44
CA TRP A 35 -3.96 15.90 -20.28
C TRP A 35 -5.02 17.00 -20.38
N LYS A 36 -6.30 16.62 -20.32
CA LYS A 36 -7.40 17.58 -20.45
C LYS A 36 -7.27 18.64 -19.35
N ARG A 37 -7.38 19.92 -19.71
CA ARG A 37 -7.26 21.05 -18.74
C ARG A 37 -8.16 20.86 -17.50
N SER A 38 -9.37 20.35 -17.68
CA SER A 38 -10.29 20.05 -16.57
C SER A 38 -9.78 18.94 -15.65
N ALA A 39 -9.17 17.88 -16.20
CA ALA A 39 -8.55 16.82 -15.41
C ALA A 39 -7.32 17.34 -14.65
N PHE A 40 -6.47 18.16 -15.28
CA PHE A 40 -5.32 18.78 -14.63
C PHE A 40 -5.74 19.69 -13.46
N LEU A 41 -6.79 20.49 -13.63
CA LEU A 41 -7.30 21.35 -12.56
C LEU A 41 -7.87 20.54 -11.39
N ARG A 42 -8.62 19.46 -11.67
CA ARG A 42 -9.09 18.52 -10.62
C ARG A 42 -7.92 17.86 -9.89
N TRP A 43 -6.90 17.45 -10.62
CA TRP A 43 -5.67 16.90 -10.03
C TRP A 43 -4.95 17.93 -9.14
N ALA A 44 -4.81 19.18 -9.61
CA ALA A 44 -4.11 20.25 -8.88
C ALA A 44 -4.79 20.61 -7.55
N VAL A 45 -6.14 20.55 -7.47
CA VAL A 45 -6.85 20.78 -6.19
C VAL A 45 -6.73 19.59 -5.22
N GLN A 46 -6.34 18.41 -5.72
CA GLN A 46 -6.09 17.21 -4.91
C GLN A 46 -4.61 17.05 -4.49
N LEU A 47 -3.75 18.04 -4.76
CA LEU A 47 -2.31 17.98 -4.49
C LEU A 47 -1.96 17.62 -3.03
N GLN A 48 -2.81 18.05 -2.09
CA GLN A 48 -2.67 17.75 -0.67
C GLN A 48 -2.73 16.25 -0.36
N ASN A 49 -3.48 15.46 -1.14
CA ASN A 49 -3.57 14.02 -0.97
C ASN A 49 -2.26 13.33 -1.39
N LEU A 50 -1.58 13.88 -2.41
CA LEU A 50 -0.28 13.38 -2.88
C LEU A 50 0.86 13.61 -1.89
N LEU A 51 0.77 14.63 -1.04
CA LEU A 51 1.74 14.87 0.03
C LEU A 51 1.64 13.79 1.11
N HIS A 52 0.43 13.30 1.40
CA HIS A 52 0.21 12.20 2.36
C HIS A 52 0.80 10.88 1.84
N ALA A 53 0.68 10.61 0.53
CA ALA A 53 1.30 9.46 -0.13
C ALA A 53 2.85 9.47 -0.04
N GLY A 54 3.44 10.64 0.21
CA GLY A 54 4.88 10.88 0.22
C GLY A 54 5.63 10.44 1.47
N ALA A 55 4.99 9.77 2.43
CA ALA A 55 5.62 9.37 3.69
C ALA A 55 6.27 10.54 4.44
N GLY A 56 5.51 11.64 4.60
CA GLY A 56 6.04 12.88 5.15
C GLY A 56 7.07 13.55 4.23
N ALA A 57 6.97 13.36 2.91
CA ALA A 57 7.63 14.27 1.98
C ALA A 57 6.85 15.59 1.94
N HIS A 58 7.55 16.72 1.87
CA HIS A 58 6.93 18.01 1.55
C HIS A 58 6.45 18.09 0.09
N GLN A 59 6.51 16.99 -0.67
CA GLN A 59 6.37 16.95 -2.12
C GLN A 59 5.71 15.63 -2.60
N ILE A 60 5.26 15.60 -3.85
CA ILE A 60 4.37 14.58 -4.44
C ILE A 60 5.12 13.25 -4.64
N CYS A 61 4.59 12.13 -4.18
CA CYS A 61 5.27 10.83 -4.25
C CYS A 61 5.31 10.21 -5.67
N CYS A 62 6.16 9.19 -5.84
CA CYS A 62 6.58 8.44 -7.05
C CYS A 62 7.67 9.08 -7.94
N PHE A 63 7.85 10.40 -7.91
CA PHE A 63 8.86 11.07 -8.73
C PHE A 63 10.09 11.48 -7.90
N GLY A 64 11.13 10.64 -7.83
CA GLY A 64 12.39 10.96 -7.13
C GLY A 64 12.67 10.04 -5.93
N VAL A 65 12.90 8.79 -6.30
CA VAL A 65 12.90 7.54 -5.54
C VAL A 65 13.76 7.58 -4.26
N ASN A 66 13.12 7.51 -3.09
CA ASN A 66 13.68 6.70 -2.00
C ASN A 66 13.06 5.31 -2.12
N PRO A 67 13.85 4.22 -2.08
CA PRO A 67 13.27 2.88 -2.06
C PRO A 67 12.38 2.73 -0.83
N HIS A 68 11.37 1.88 -0.93
CA HIS A 68 10.53 1.47 0.20
C HIS A 68 10.84 0.01 0.52
N VAL A 69 10.85 -0.34 1.81
CA VAL A 69 10.97 -1.74 2.21
C VAL A 69 9.60 -2.37 2.16
N VAL A 70 9.52 -3.54 1.54
CA VAL A 70 8.35 -4.41 1.52
C VAL A 70 8.75 -5.69 2.22
N TRP A 71 8.13 -5.98 3.36
CA TRP A 71 8.43 -7.18 4.14
C TRP A 71 7.24 -8.15 4.06
N GLU A 72 7.46 -9.28 3.38
CA GLU A 72 6.59 -10.45 3.44
C GLU A 72 6.75 -11.12 4.82
N MET A 73 5.85 -10.80 5.74
CA MET A 73 6.00 -11.15 7.15
C MET A 73 5.40 -12.50 7.53
N THR A 74 4.57 -13.06 6.66
CA THR A 74 3.94 -14.38 6.85
C THR A 74 3.57 -14.97 5.50
N GLY A 75 3.63 -16.31 5.39
CA GLY A 75 3.07 -17.04 4.24
C GLY A 75 1.58 -17.35 4.39
N ARG A 76 0.99 -17.12 5.57
CA ARG A 76 -0.41 -17.46 5.84
C ARG A 76 -1.32 -16.52 5.08
N CYS A 77 -2.32 -17.06 4.40
CA CYS A 77 -3.35 -16.27 3.74
C CYS A 77 -4.71 -16.98 3.83
N ASN A 78 -5.77 -16.20 4.01
CA ASN A 78 -7.14 -16.69 3.98
C ASN A 78 -7.72 -16.75 2.55
N LEU A 79 -6.95 -16.37 1.53
CA LEU A 79 -7.30 -16.44 0.11
C LEU A 79 -6.35 -17.38 -0.65
N LYS A 80 -6.71 -17.73 -1.89
CA LYS A 80 -5.95 -18.65 -2.76
C LYS A 80 -5.83 -18.08 -4.18
N CYS A 81 -5.32 -16.86 -4.27
CA CYS A 81 -5.33 -16.08 -5.51
C CYS A 81 -4.54 -16.79 -6.62
N ILE A 82 -5.09 -16.83 -7.84
CA ILE A 82 -4.47 -17.51 -8.99
C ILE A 82 -3.18 -16.83 -9.48
N HIS A 83 -2.92 -15.60 -9.04
CA HIS A 83 -1.76 -14.77 -9.40
C HIS A 83 -0.76 -14.58 -8.25
N CYS A 84 -0.93 -15.31 -7.14
CA CYS A 84 -0.17 -15.05 -5.92
C CYS A 84 1.33 -15.34 -6.07
N HIS A 85 2.16 -14.30 -6.02
CA HIS A 85 3.63 -14.45 -5.98
C HIS A 85 4.15 -14.96 -4.63
N ALA A 86 3.44 -14.64 -3.54
CA ALA A 86 3.84 -14.99 -2.18
C ALA A 86 3.46 -16.44 -1.80
N PHE A 87 2.85 -17.20 -2.72
CA PHE A 87 2.28 -18.53 -2.44
C PHE A 87 1.41 -18.59 -1.18
N GLY A 88 0.62 -17.52 -0.96
CA GLY A 88 -0.21 -17.40 0.22
C GLY A 88 -1.21 -18.55 0.35
N GLY A 89 -1.28 -19.13 1.55
CA GLY A 89 -2.15 -20.27 1.84
C GLY A 89 -1.96 -20.78 3.27
N GLU A 90 -1.86 -22.10 3.44
CA GLU A 90 -1.43 -22.69 4.71
C GLU A 90 0.09 -22.52 4.83
N ALA A 91 0.56 -21.70 5.77
CA ALA A 91 2.01 -21.53 5.96
C ALA A 91 2.63 -22.72 6.68
N SER A 92 3.84 -23.06 6.25
CA SER A 92 4.86 -23.69 7.10
C SER A 92 5.27 -22.66 8.16
N SER A 93 4.92 -22.89 9.43
CA SER A 93 5.22 -21.98 10.55
C SER A 93 6.71 -21.80 10.83
N ASP A 94 7.56 -22.62 10.22
CA ASP A 94 8.90 -22.87 10.74
C ASP A 94 9.97 -21.87 10.25
N ASP A 95 9.64 -21.02 9.26
CA ASP A 95 10.58 -20.08 8.63
C ASP A 95 10.20 -18.58 8.79
N GLU A 96 9.17 -18.25 9.58
CA GLU A 96 8.77 -16.85 9.83
C GLU A 96 9.62 -16.20 10.94
N LEU A 97 10.02 -14.93 10.75
CA LEU A 97 10.71 -14.18 11.80
C LEU A 97 9.83 -14.08 13.05
N SER A 98 10.41 -14.29 14.23
CA SER A 98 9.77 -13.96 15.50
C SER A 98 9.55 -12.44 15.65
N THR A 99 8.74 -12.03 16.64
CA THR A 99 8.51 -10.62 16.93
C THR A 99 9.80 -9.85 17.20
N GLU A 100 10.74 -10.44 17.93
CA GLU A 100 12.02 -9.82 18.26
C GLU A 100 12.95 -9.72 17.04
N GLU A 101 12.97 -10.73 16.18
CA GLU A 101 13.70 -10.68 14.90
C GLU A 101 13.08 -9.64 13.95
N GLY A 102 11.75 -9.51 13.94
CA GLY A 102 11.04 -8.47 13.20
C GLY A 102 11.42 -7.06 13.67
N LYS A 103 11.50 -6.84 14.99
CA LYS A 103 12.02 -5.57 15.56
C LYS A 103 13.47 -5.33 15.19
N ALA A 104 14.31 -6.36 15.21
CA ALA A 104 15.71 -6.26 14.81
C ALA A 104 15.86 -5.91 13.31
N LEU A 105 15.03 -6.49 12.44
CA LEU A 105 14.94 -6.14 11.02
C LEU A 105 14.58 -4.65 10.84
N ILE A 106 13.57 -4.17 11.55
CA ILE A 106 13.16 -2.76 11.52
C ILE A 106 14.34 -1.86 11.92
N ASP A 107 15.08 -2.21 12.97
CA ASP A 107 16.25 -1.46 13.43
C ASP A 107 17.40 -1.48 12.41
N HIS A 108 17.61 -2.59 11.71
CA HIS A 108 18.60 -2.68 10.63
C HIS A 108 18.28 -1.80 9.42
N ILE A 109 17.01 -1.44 9.21
CA ILE A 109 16.59 -0.60 8.08
C ILE A 109 16.68 0.89 8.39
N VAL A 110 16.51 1.31 9.65
CA VAL A 110 16.67 2.71 10.10
C VAL A 110 17.92 3.41 9.51
N PRO A 111 19.13 2.81 9.54
CA PRO A 111 20.33 3.45 9.01
C PRO A 111 20.33 3.69 7.48
N LEU A 112 19.44 3.04 6.72
CA LEU A 112 19.35 3.15 5.27
C LEU A 112 18.65 4.42 4.78
N ASP A 113 18.09 5.23 5.70
CA ASP A 113 17.30 6.45 5.40
C ASP A 113 16.07 6.18 4.51
N ILE A 114 15.59 4.93 4.52
CA ILE A 114 14.32 4.53 3.93
C ILE A 114 13.18 4.96 4.84
N ARG A 115 12.10 5.51 4.26
CA ARG A 115 11.01 6.13 5.03
C ARG A 115 9.70 5.36 5.01
N THR A 116 9.48 4.60 3.94
CA THR A 116 8.27 3.80 3.78
C THR A 116 8.60 2.36 4.12
N PHE A 117 7.82 1.81 5.05
CA PHE A 117 7.87 0.41 5.45
C PHE A 117 6.50 -0.21 5.18
N VAL A 118 6.45 -1.21 4.32
CA VAL A 118 5.22 -1.91 3.94
C VAL A 118 5.24 -3.30 4.53
N PHE A 119 4.25 -3.61 5.36
CA PHE A 119 3.98 -4.97 5.81
C PHE A 119 3.07 -5.65 4.78
N THR A 120 3.46 -6.84 4.32
CA THR A 120 2.75 -7.66 3.31
C THR A 120 3.04 -9.14 3.58
N GLY A 121 2.76 -10.02 2.61
CA GLY A 121 3.12 -11.44 2.63
C GLY A 121 2.03 -12.23 1.90
N GLY A 122 1.53 -13.27 2.57
CA GLY A 122 0.17 -13.75 2.38
C GLY A 122 -0.83 -12.68 2.82
N GLU A 123 -1.37 -12.79 4.03
CA GLU A 123 -2.24 -11.79 4.63
C GLU A 123 -1.67 -11.33 5.99
N PRO A 124 -1.12 -10.11 6.08
CA PRO A 124 -0.49 -9.64 7.32
C PRO A 124 -1.48 -9.55 8.50
N LEU A 125 -2.78 -9.33 8.26
CA LEU A 125 -3.79 -9.28 9.32
C LEU A 125 -4.01 -10.62 10.05
N LEU A 126 -3.50 -11.74 9.51
CA LEU A 126 -3.50 -13.04 10.20
C LEU A 126 -2.37 -13.19 11.24
N ARG A 127 -1.41 -12.27 11.25
CA ARG A 127 -0.26 -12.34 12.15
C ARG A 127 -0.55 -11.61 13.46
N GLU A 128 -0.47 -12.35 14.57
CA GLU A 128 -0.91 -11.88 15.90
C GLU A 128 -0.15 -10.65 16.41
N ASP A 129 1.14 -10.54 16.09
CA ASP A 129 2.03 -9.45 16.52
C ASP A 129 2.09 -8.26 15.53
N LEU A 130 1.26 -8.25 14.46
CA LEU A 130 1.30 -7.20 13.43
C LEU A 130 1.23 -5.79 14.04
N PHE A 131 0.26 -5.53 14.93
CA PHE A 131 0.09 -4.19 15.49
C PHE A 131 1.22 -3.79 16.45
N GLU A 132 1.90 -4.76 17.07
CA GLU A 132 3.11 -4.50 17.84
C GLU A 132 4.26 -4.07 16.93
N LEU A 133 4.47 -4.77 15.82
CA LEU A 133 5.47 -4.43 14.81
C LEU A 133 5.18 -3.09 14.13
N ILE A 134 3.92 -2.78 13.84
CA ILE A 134 3.48 -1.47 13.33
C ILE A 134 3.84 -0.38 14.34
N ALA A 135 3.49 -0.56 15.61
CA ALA A 135 3.79 0.41 16.67
C ALA A 135 5.31 0.61 16.80
N TYR A 136 6.09 -0.48 16.72
CA TYR A 136 7.54 -0.43 16.76
C TYR A 136 8.13 0.35 15.57
N ALA A 137 7.74 0.03 14.33
CA ALA A 137 8.17 0.75 13.13
C ALA A 137 7.80 2.24 13.19
N LYS A 138 6.60 2.59 13.65
CA LYS A 138 6.18 3.98 13.87
C LYS A 138 7.06 4.68 14.90
N SER A 139 7.41 3.99 15.99
CA SER A 139 8.30 4.53 17.03
C SER A 139 9.69 4.87 16.50
N ARG A 140 10.16 4.13 15.48
CA ARG A 140 11.39 4.36 14.70
C ARG A 140 11.27 5.42 13.61
N GLY A 141 10.09 6.00 13.41
CA GLY A 141 9.87 7.12 12.48
C GLY A 141 9.51 6.71 11.05
N PHE A 142 9.20 5.44 10.80
CA PHE A 142 8.72 5.00 9.49
C PHE A 142 7.29 5.50 9.23
N THR A 143 7.02 5.82 7.97
CA THR A 143 5.65 5.80 7.45
C THR A 143 5.32 4.35 7.11
N VAL A 144 4.30 3.83 7.78
CA VAL A 144 3.91 2.42 7.66
C VAL A 144 2.70 2.30 6.75
N PHE A 145 2.79 1.34 5.84
CA PHE A 145 1.67 0.85 5.07
C PHE A 145 1.45 -0.65 5.35
N VAL A 146 0.22 -1.10 5.19
CA VAL A 146 -0.14 -2.52 5.20
C VAL A 146 -0.76 -2.83 3.85
N ALA A 147 -0.13 -3.76 3.12
CA ALA A 147 -0.70 -4.35 1.91
C ALA A 147 -1.47 -5.61 2.30
N THR A 148 -2.76 -5.61 2.02
CA THR A 148 -3.72 -6.60 2.52
C THR A 148 -4.73 -6.92 1.43
N ASN A 149 -5.31 -8.11 1.49
CA ASN A 149 -6.47 -8.47 0.69
C ASN A 149 -7.76 -7.77 1.15
N GLY A 150 -7.74 -7.10 2.32
CA GLY A 150 -8.83 -6.25 2.83
C GLY A 150 -9.98 -7.01 3.50
N THR A 151 -10.08 -8.33 3.32
CA THR A 151 -11.21 -9.15 3.79
C THR A 151 -11.31 -9.26 5.31
N LEU A 152 -10.21 -8.99 6.03
CA LEU A 152 -10.16 -9.05 7.50
C LEU A 152 -10.24 -7.67 8.17
N ILE A 153 -10.54 -6.62 7.41
CA ILE A 153 -10.65 -5.26 7.96
C ILE A 153 -12.04 -5.07 8.58
N THR A 154 -12.19 -5.53 9.82
CA THR A 154 -13.36 -5.18 10.64
C THR A 154 -13.31 -3.71 11.09
N LYS A 155 -14.40 -3.22 11.68
CA LYS A 155 -14.45 -1.87 12.28
C LYS A 155 -13.35 -1.67 13.35
N GLU A 156 -13.06 -2.69 14.14
CA GLU A 156 -12.03 -2.68 15.18
C GLU A 156 -10.63 -2.61 14.56
N VAL A 157 -10.39 -3.41 13.50
CA VAL A 157 -9.14 -3.38 12.74
C VAL A 157 -8.94 -2.01 12.09
N ALA A 158 -9.97 -1.45 11.46
CA ALA A 158 -9.90 -0.11 10.87
C ALA A 158 -9.56 0.98 11.89
N LYS A 159 -10.16 0.93 13.10
CA LYS A 159 -9.82 1.83 14.22
C LYS A 159 -8.37 1.68 14.67
N LEU A 160 -7.85 0.45 14.74
CA LEU A 160 -6.45 0.21 15.09
C LEU A 160 -5.50 0.73 14.02
N LEU A 161 -5.77 0.48 12.74
CA LEU A 161 -5.01 1.04 11.62
C LEU A 161 -5.00 2.57 11.69
N ARG A 162 -6.14 3.18 12.02
CA ARG A 162 -6.28 4.64 12.16
C ARG A 162 -5.50 5.17 13.35
N LYS A 163 -5.57 4.50 14.51
CA LYS A 163 -4.82 4.83 15.72
C LYS A 163 -3.31 4.93 15.46
N TYR A 164 -2.77 4.02 14.64
CA TYR A 164 -1.35 4.03 14.27
C TYR A 164 -1.03 4.86 13.02
N ASN A 165 -2.03 5.52 12.42
CA ASN A 165 -1.91 6.31 11.20
C ASN A 165 -1.29 5.50 10.05
N VAL A 166 -1.77 4.28 9.84
CA VAL A 166 -1.29 3.36 8.81
C VAL A 166 -2.00 3.65 7.49
N GLY A 167 -1.25 3.67 6.39
CA GLY A 167 -1.85 3.64 5.05
C GLY A 167 -2.21 2.22 4.64
N VAL A 168 -3.38 2.03 4.04
CA VAL A 168 -3.86 0.69 3.65
C VAL A 168 -3.81 0.56 2.13
N VAL A 169 -3.19 -0.52 1.67
CA VAL A 169 -3.09 -0.90 0.26
C VAL A 169 -3.93 -2.16 0.08
N ILE A 170 -5.09 -2.02 -0.56
CA ILE A 170 -6.08 -3.10 -0.70
C ILE A 170 -6.05 -3.63 -2.12
N GLY A 171 -5.96 -4.96 -2.25
CA GLY A 171 -6.09 -5.63 -3.55
C GLY A 171 -7.55 -5.69 -4.02
N LEU A 172 -7.86 -5.09 -5.18
CA LEU A 172 -9.18 -5.14 -5.79
C LEU A 172 -9.05 -5.45 -7.28
N ASP A 173 -9.41 -6.67 -7.70
CA ASP A 173 -9.20 -7.14 -9.07
C ASP A 173 -10.46 -7.12 -9.96
N GLY A 174 -11.60 -6.70 -9.43
CA GLY A 174 -12.88 -6.62 -10.16
C GLY A 174 -13.95 -5.91 -9.34
N MET A 175 -14.87 -5.22 -10.00
CA MET A 175 -16.11 -4.70 -9.41
C MET A 175 -17.27 -5.70 -9.57
N ASP A 176 -17.14 -6.64 -10.51
CA ASP A 176 -17.98 -7.83 -10.57
C ASP A 176 -17.51 -8.88 -9.52
N PRO A 177 -18.41 -9.34 -8.62
CA PRO A 177 -18.08 -10.35 -7.62
C PRO A 177 -17.52 -11.65 -8.23
N GLU A 178 -18.08 -12.13 -9.35
CA GLU A 178 -17.62 -13.38 -9.99
C GLU A 178 -16.20 -13.22 -10.54
N VAL A 179 -15.90 -12.06 -11.14
CA VAL A 179 -14.54 -11.77 -11.66
C VAL A 179 -13.55 -11.69 -10.50
N HIS A 180 -13.88 -10.92 -9.46
CA HIS A 180 -12.99 -10.75 -8.31
C HIS A 180 -12.71 -12.08 -7.60
N ASP A 181 -13.77 -12.82 -7.26
CA ASP A 181 -13.68 -14.07 -6.51
C ASP A 181 -12.96 -15.15 -7.32
N SER A 182 -13.19 -15.23 -8.63
CA SER A 182 -12.47 -16.19 -9.50
C SER A 182 -10.96 -15.93 -9.55
N ILE A 183 -10.53 -14.68 -9.38
CA ILE A 183 -9.12 -14.29 -9.33
C ILE A 183 -8.54 -14.54 -7.93
N ARG A 184 -9.31 -14.21 -6.87
CA ARG A 184 -8.90 -14.36 -5.47
C ARG A 184 -9.02 -15.79 -4.93
N GLY A 185 -9.73 -16.66 -5.65
CA GLY A 185 -9.83 -18.10 -5.38
C GLY A 185 -10.72 -18.46 -4.18
N VAL A 186 -11.56 -17.53 -3.72
CA VAL A 186 -12.49 -17.73 -2.59
C VAL A 186 -13.80 -16.98 -2.89
N GLU A 187 -14.91 -17.69 -2.77
CA GLU A 187 -16.27 -17.12 -2.89
C GLU A 187 -16.57 -16.19 -1.70
N GLY A 188 -17.16 -15.03 -1.97
CA GLY A 188 -17.43 -13.98 -0.99
C GLY A 188 -16.24 -13.06 -0.71
N ALA A 189 -15.11 -13.21 -1.42
CA ALA A 189 -13.95 -12.33 -1.24
C ALA A 189 -14.26 -10.88 -1.62
N TYR A 190 -15.07 -10.67 -2.67
CA TYR A 190 -15.54 -9.36 -3.10
C TYR A 190 -16.37 -8.66 -2.00
N ASP A 191 -17.35 -9.35 -1.42
CA ASP A 191 -18.19 -8.77 -0.37
C ASP A 191 -17.35 -8.41 0.87
N ALA A 192 -16.42 -9.29 1.26
CA ALA A 192 -15.53 -9.04 2.39
C ALA A 192 -14.56 -7.87 2.14
N VAL A 193 -13.96 -7.75 0.94
CA VAL A 193 -13.05 -6.64 0.64
C VAL A 193 -13.80 -5.31 0.54
N THR A 194 -15.02 -5.30 -0.01
CA THR A 194 -15.83 -4.08 -0.07
C THR A 194 -16.28 -3.62 1.31
N GLU A 195 -16.69 -4.53 2.21
CA GLU A 195 -16.93 -4.19 3.62
C GLU A 195 -15.67 -3.63 4.29
N GLY A 196 -14.50 -4.24 4.03
CA GLY A 196 -13.22 -3.76 4.52
C GLY A 196 -12.89 -2.34 4.06
N ILE A 197 -13.12 -2.03 2.77
CA ILE A 197 -12.96 -0.69 2.20
C ILE A 197 -13.91 0.30 2.88
N GLU A 198 -15.18 -0.06 3.09
CA GLU A 198 -16.15 0.79 3.78
C GLU A 198 -15.73 1.12 5.22
N ASN A 199 -15.24 0.12 5.96
CA ASN A 199 -14.70 0.30 7.30
C ASN A 199 -13.49 1.26 7.29
N CYS A 200 -12.61 1.17 6.28
CA CYS A 200 -11.51 2.11 6.11
C CYS A 200 -11.97 3.54 5.81
N ILE A 201 -13.00 3.71 4.96
CA ILE A 201 -13.57 5.02 4.63
C ILE A 201 -14.18 5.65 5.89
N ALA A 202 -14.93 4.88 6.68
CA ALA A 202 -15.55 5.35 7.92
C ALA A 202 -14.51 5.91 8.91
N GLU A 203 -13.34 5.26 9.00
CA GLU A 203 -12.22 5.69 9.83
C GLU A 203 -11.27 6.69 9.12
N LYS A 204 -11.63 7.14 7.91
CA LYS A 204 -10.89 8.08 7.06
C LYS A 204 -9.41 7.71 6.91
N LEU A 205 -9.16 6.43 6.64
CA LEU A 205 -7.82 5.91 6.39
C LEU A 205 -7.28 6.40 5.04
N TYR A 206 -5.96 6.47 4.93
CA TYR A 206 -5.33 6.56 3.63
C TYR A 206 -5.56 5.23 2.90
N LEU A 207 -6.30 5.29 1.79
CA LEU A 207 -6.62 4.13 0.97
C LEU A 207 -5.90 4.18 -0.38
N HIS A 208 -5.33 3.03 -0.73
CA HIS A 208 -4.72 2.75 -2.02
C HIS A 208 -5.33 1.47 -2.58
N LEU A 209 -5.68 1.44 -3.87
CA LEU A 209 -6.14 0.22 -4.56
C LEU A 209 -5.05 -0.37 -5.44
N ASN A 210 -4.69 -1.63 -5.18
CA ASN A 210 -3.77 -2.43 -5.99
C ASN A 210 -4.57 -3.31 -6.94
N ILE A 211 -4.23 -3.25 -8.22
CA ILE A 211 -4.87 -4.01 -9.29
C ILE A 211 -3.78 -4.78 -10.03
N ILE A 212 -3.94 -6.11 -10.17
CA ILE A 212 -3.10 -6.88 -11.09
C ILE A 212 -3.82 -6.94 -12.43
N ALA A 213 -3.32 -6.19 -13.42
CA ALA A 213 -3.90 -6.16 -14.75
C ALA A 213 -3.59 -7.47 -15.50
N SER A 214 -4.66 -8.13 -15.94
CA SER A 214 -4.60 -9.37 -16.72
C SER A 214 -5.74 -9.39 -17.75
N THR A 215 -5.73 -10.39 -18.64
CA THR A 215 -6.84 -10.62 -19.57
C THR A 215 -8.15 -10.99 -18.87
N ARG A 216 -8.12 -11.37 -17.59
CA ARG A 216 -9.30 -11.79 -16.83
C ARG A 216 -10.09 -10.63 -16.25
N ASN A 217 -9.46 -9.47 -16.06
CA ASN A 217 -10.08 -8.30 -15.41
C ASN A 217 -9.85 -6.99 -16.16
N PHE A 218 -9.35 -7.05 -17.39
CA PHE A 218 -9.05 -5.84 -18.17
C PHE A 218 -10.27 -4.92 -18.29
N ASP A 219 -11.45 -5.50 -18.51
CA ASP A 219 -12.71 -4.76 -18.65
C ASP A 219 -13.24 -4.21 -17.31
N GLU A 220 -12.69 -4.67 -16.18
CA GLU A 220 -13.04 -4.18 -14.85
C GLU A 220 -12.20 -2.97 -14.40
N ILE A 221 -11.04 -2.73 -15.03
CA ILE A 221 -10.09 -1.70 -14.58
C ILE A 221 -10.73 -0.31 -14.56
N GLU A 222 -11.49 0.06 -15.60
CA GLU A 222 -12.19 1.34 -15.64
C GLU A 222 -13.22 1.45 -14.50
N ARG A 223 -13.98 0.38 -14.25
CA ARG A 223 -14.97 0.33 -13.17
C ARG A 223 -14.33 0.49 -11.79
N ILE A 224 -13.15 -0.11 -11.58
CA ILE A 224 -12.39 0.02 -10.33
C ILE A 224 -11.89 1.46 -10.14
N ILE A 225 -11.40 2.10 -11.21
CA ILE A 225 -10.95 3.49 -11.16
C ILE A 225 -12.14 4.42 -10.85
N ASP A 226 -13.27 4.26 -11.54
CA ASP A 226 -14.47 5.05 -11.29
C ASP A 226 -14.99 4.88 -9.84
N TYR A 227 -14.96 3.64 -9.33
CA TYR A 227 -15.30 3.36 -7.94
C TYR A 227 -14.34 4.04 -6.96
N GLY A 228 -13.03 3.91 -7.18
CA GLY A 228 -12.03 4.53 -6.33
C GLY A 228 -12.14 6.07 -6.32
N ASP A 229 -12.48 6.68 -7.47
CA ASP A 229 -12.66 8.13 -7.58
C ASP A 229 -13.89 8.58 -6.79
N LYS A 230 -14.98 7.79 -6.87
CA LYS A 230 -16.21 8.02 -6.09
C LYS A 230 -15.94 7.98 -4.58
N ILE A 231 -15.11 7.06 -4.10
CA ILE A 231 -14.73 6.97 -2.68
C ILE A 231 -13.50 7.80 -2.31
N SER A 232 -12.93 8.53 -3.26
CA SER A 232 -11.75 9.40 -3.08
C SER A 232 -10.51 8.67 -2.54
N VAL A 233 -10.16 7.51 -3.12
CA VAL A 233 -8.88 6.86 -2.81
C VAL A 233 -7.71 7.78 -3.16
N TYR A 234 -6.59 7.61 -2.45
CA TYR A 234 -5.43 8.49 -2.59
C TYR A 234 -4.54 8.12 -3.79
N SER A 235 -4.56 6.84 -4.19
CA SER A 235 -3.69 6.34 -5.25
C SER A 235 -4.12 4.96 -5.72
N TYR A 236 -3.74 4.63 -6.95
CA TYR A 236 -3.88 3.30 -7.54
C TYR A 236 -2.52 2.82 -8.02
N PHE A 237 -2.23 1.53 -7.87
CA PHE A 237 -1.18 0.87 -8.63
C PHE A 237 -1.80 -0.22 -9.49
N ILE A 238 -1.57 -0.09 -10.78
CA ILE A 238 -1.96 -1.08 -11.79
C ILE A 238 -0.68 -1.79 -12.20
N TYR A 239 -0.50 -3.00 -11.70
CA TYR A 239 0.67 -3.81 -11.98
C TYR A 239 0.44 -4.68 -13.21
N ASN A 240 1.49 -4.86 -14.01
CA ASN A 240 1.49 -5.90 -15.01
C ASN A 240 1.51 -7.27 -14.34
N PHE A 241 0.68 -8.20 -14.82
CA PHE A 241 0.81 -9.60 -14.43
C PHE A 241 2.18 -10.15 -14.82
N VAL A 242 2.88 -10.71 -13.83
CA VAL A 242 4.14 -11.44 -14.03
C VAL A 242 3.86 -12.91 -13.67
N PRO A 243 4.00 -13.86 -14.62
CA PRO A 243 3.75 -15.27 -14.37
C PRO A 243 4.92 -15.89 -13.59
N PHE A 244 5.01 -15.54 -12.31
CA PHE A 244 6.00 -16.06 -11.38
C PHE A 244 5.30 -16.44 -10.07
N GLY A 245 5.62 -17.63 -9.58
CA GLY A 245 4.78 -18.37 -8.65
C GLY A 245 4.56 -19.77 -9.19
#